data_AF-A0A850KV55-F1
#
_entry.id   AF-A0A850KV55-F1
#
_cell.length_a   1.000
_cell.length_b   1.000
_cell.length_c   1.000
_cell.angle_alpha   90.00
_cell.angle_beta   90.00
_cell.angle_gamma   90.00
#
_symmetry.space_group_name_H-M   'P 1'
#
loop_
_entity.id
_entity.type
_entity.pdbx_description
1 polymer ?
#
loop_
_entity_poly.entity_id
_entity_poly.type
_entity_poly.pdbx_seq_one_letter_code
_entity_poly.pdbx_strand_id
1 'polypeptide(L)'
;MSVLNGAKTRGLLKFISGSARRNHSQCNEVRQIAKSIMQRYYQALLPFLAMMGINGSACTADEDTKPKPMACIDAQNIAEYKVVSDELIRLIMDKGPDVFMRLKRHCPQLHFHKYVSYTPVNGRLCARFDDIFTRSGTPCRIESFSSAQDEDVTTNP
;
A
#
# COMPACT_ATOMS: atom_id res chain seq x y z
N MET A 1 32.19 10.96 -54.95
CA MET A 1 32.25 10.93 -53.47
C MET A 1 31.16 9.94 -53.03
N SER A 2 31.38 8.63 -53.03
CA SER A 2 32.31 7.81 -52.22
C SER A 2 31.99 7.83 -50.72
N VAL A 3 31.76 6.61 -50.23
CA VAL A 3 31.98 6.04 -48.90
C VAL A 3 30.74 5.73 -48.03
N LEU A 4 30.52 4.41 -47.99
CA LEU A 4 29.72 3.54 -47.13
C LEU A 4 30.10 3.60 -45.63
N ASN A 5 29.30 2.88 -44.83
CA ASN A 5 29.53 2.35 -43.47
C ASN A 5 28.78 3.14 -42.38
N GLY A 6 28.01 2.52 -41.47
CA GLY A 6 27.81 1.10 -41.23
C GLY A 6 26.87 0.83 -40.05
N ALA A 7 26.35 -0.40 -40.03
CA ALA A 7 26.05 -1.27 -38.88
C ALA A 7 25.49 -0.62 -37.59
N LYS A 8 24.22 -0.88 -37.23
CA LYS A 8 23.77 -2.09 -36.51
C LYS A 8 24.33 -2.20 -35.09
N THR A 9 23.62 -1.61 -34.13
CA THR A 9 23.56 -2.11 -32.76
C THR A 9 22.10 -2.20 -32.32
N ARG A 10 21.61 -3.44 -32.26
CA ARG A 10 20.40 -3.84 -31.57
C ARG A 10 20.66 -3.68 -30.07
N GLY A 11 20.16 -2.62 -29.47
CA GLY A 11 20.15 -2.39 -28.03
C GLY A 11 18.72 -2.48 -27.50
N LEU A 12 18.20 -3.71 -27.44
CA LEU A 12 16.91 -4.04 -26.88
C LEU A 12 16.96 -3.85 -25.35
N LEU A 13 16.64 -2.66 -24.85
CA LEU A 13 16.37 -2.42 -23.44
C LEU A 13 14.93 -1.90 -23.28
N LYS A 14 14.02 -2.86 -23.41
CA LYS A 14 12.68 -2.83 -22.84
C LYS A 14 12.82 -2.67 -21.33
N PHE A 15 12.83 -1.43 -20.84
CA PHE A 15 12.48 -1.16 -19.44
C PHE A 15 10.96 -1.24 -19.33
N ILE A 16 10.46 -2.47 -19.24
CA ILE A 16 9.14 -2.75 -18.67
C ILE A 16 9.34 -2.56 -17.16
N SER A 17 9.25 -1.32 -16.69
CA SER A 17 8.96 -1.02 -15.30
C SER A 17 7.48 -1.34 -15.07
N GLY A 18 7.17 -2.64 -15.17
CA GLY A 18 5.89 -3.20 -14.81
C GLY A 18 5.77 -3.15 -13.30
N SER A 19 4.92 -2.23 -12.85
CA SER A 19 4.09 -2.30 -11.66
C SER A 19 4.20 -3.64 -10.92
N ALA A 20 5.03 -3.66 -9.88
CA ALA A 20 5.06 -4.72 -8.89
C ALA A 20 3.77 -4.67 -8.04
N ARG A 21 2.63 -4.97 -8.66
CA ARG A 21 1.48 -5.56 -7.95
C ARG A 21 1.88 -7.00 -7.66
N ARG A 22 2.60 -7.20 -6.56
CA ARG A 22 2.74 -8.53 -5.96
C ARG A 22 1.38 -8.92 -5.37
N ASN A 23 0.54 -9.47 -6.24
CA ASN A 23 -0.67 -10.17 -5.85
C ASN A 23 -0.30 -11.27 -4.85
N HIS A 24 -0.90 -11.20 -3.67
CA HIS A 24 -0.78 -12.09 -2.52
C HIS A 24 -1.06 -13.58 -2.82
N SER A 25 -1.54 -13.90 -4.03
CA SER A 25 -1.98 -15.24 -4.45
C SER A 25 -0.84 -16.20 -4.85
N GLN A 26 0.32 -15.69 -5.31
CA GLN A 26 1.39 -16.54 -5.82
C GLN A 26 2.27 -17.23 -4.74
N CYS A 27 2.11 -16.90 -3.46
CA CYS A 27 2.89 -17.55 -2.39
C CYS A 27 2.35 -18.92 -1.95
N ASN A 28 1.11 -19.28 -2.31
CA ASN A 28 0.50 -20.53 -1.83
C ASN A 28 0.84 -21.75 -2.69
N GLU A 29 1.09 -21.58 -4.00
CA GLU A 29 1.36 -22.72 -4.90
C GLU A 29 2.77 -23.30 -4.72
N VAL A 30 3.79 -22.46 -4.53
CA VAL A 30 5.19 -22.94 -4.38
C VAL A 30 5.37 -23.74 -3.07
N ARG A 31 4.51 -23.50 -2.07
CA ARG A 31 4.53 -24.17 -0.77
C ARG A 31 4.08 -25.63 -0.84
N GLN A 32 3.24 -26.00 -1.82
CA GLN A 32 2.76 -27.38 -1.95
C GLN A 32 3.77 -28.29 -2.65
N ILE A 33 4.50 -27.80 -3.65
CA ILE A 33 5.45 -28.62 -4.41
C ILE A 33 6.67 -28.99 -3.55
N ALA A 34 7.14 -28.08 -2.69
CA ALA A 34 8.30 -28.30 -1.82
C ALA A 34 8.11 -29.37 -0.73
N LYS A 35 6.86 -29.67 -0.32
CA LYS A 35 6.59 -30.67 0.74
C LYS A 35 6.75 -32.11 0.24
N SER A 36 6.49 -32.40 -1.03
CA SER A 36 6.46 -33.79 -1.54
C SER A 36 7.85 -34.39 -1.81
N ILE A 37 8.86 -33.55 -2.11
CA ILE A 37 10.22 -34.01 -2.47
C ILE A 37 11.08 -34.26 -1.22
N MET A 38 10.86 -33.50 -0.14
CA MET A 38 11.63 -33.60 1.11
C MET A 38 11.34 -34.87 1.94
N GLN A 39 10.27 -35.62 1.64
CA GLN A 39 9.84 -36.73 2.48
C GLN A 39 10.52 -38.07 2.15
N ARG A 40 11.18 -38.20 0.99
CA ARG A 40 11.89 -39.44 0.61
C ARG A 40 13.36 -39.49 1.03
N TYR A 41 13.98 -38.35 1.37
CA TYR A 41 15.39 -38.28 1.74
C TYR A 41 15.68 -38.45 3.25
N TYR A 42 14.66 -38.47 4.10
CA TYR A 42 14.82 -38.41 5.57
C TYR A 42 15.05 -39.77 6.26
N GLN A 43 14.89 -40.91 5.58
CA GLN A 43 15.01 -42.24 6.23
C GLN A 43 16.44 -42.79 6.30
N ALA A 44 17.44 -42.14 5.71
CA ALA A 44 18.81 -42.68 5.64
C ALA A 44 19.86 -41.94 6.51
N LEU A 45 19.51 -40.83 7.19
CA LEU A 45 20.49 -39.94 7.85
C LEU A 45 20.28 -39.74 9.37
N LEU A 46 19.40 -40.52 9.99
CA LEU A 46 18.92 -40.28 11.36
C LEU A 46 19.83 -40.64 12.54
N PRO A 47 20.94 -41.40 12.47
CA PRO A 47 21.76 -41.60 13.67
C PRO A 47 22.86 -40.54 13.90
N PHE A 48 23.19 -39.69 12.92
CA PHE A 48 24.35 -38.76 13.05
C PHE A 48 24.00 -37.34 13.53
N LEU A 49 22.76 -36.89 13.40
CA LEU A 49 22.37 -35.50 13.69
C LEU A 49 21.80 -35.27 15.11
N ALA A 50 22.04 -36.20 16.05
CA ALA A 50 21.60 -36.05 17.44
C ALA A 50 22.59 -35.31 18.35
N MET A 51 23.81 -34.98 17.89
CA MET A 51 24.84 -34.31 18.71
C MET A 51 25.05 -32.81 18.43
N MET A 52 24.39 -32.22 17.44
CA MET A 52 24.46 -30.77 17.23
C MET A 52 23.08 -30.16 17.51
N GLY A 53 22.94 -29.64 18.73
CA GLY A 53 21.79 -28.84 19.15
C GLY A 53 21.71 -27.55 18.32
N ILE A 54 21.05 -27.64 17.17
CA ILE A 54 20.65 -26.48 16.39
C ILE A 54 19.27 -26.09 16.91
N ASN A 55 19.25 -25.14 17.85
CA ASN A 55 18.03 -24.43 18.23
C ASN A 55 17.44 -23.84 16.96
N GLY A 56 16.31 -24.38 16.52
CA GLY A 56 15.55 -23.83 15.42
C GLY A 56 15.20 -22.38 15.71
N SER A 57 15.69 -21.47 14.89
CA SER A 57 15.18 -20.10 14.86
C SER A 57 13.71 -20.17 14.49
N ALA A 58 12.86 -19.94 15.49
CA ALA A 58 11.46 -19.64 15.31
C ALA A 58 11.35 -18.47 14.33
N CYS A 59 10.56 -18.65 13.28
CA CYS A 59 10.02 -17.52 12.55
C CYS A 59 9.25 -16.67 13.57
N THR A 60 9.77 -15.49 13.89
CA THR A 60 9.00 -14.48 14.62
C THR A 60 7.80 -14.15 13.75
N ALA A 61 6.62 -14.53 14.21
CA ALA A 61 5.38 -14.00 13.68
C ALA A 61 5.46 -12.48 13.86
N ASP A 62 5.46 -11.75 12.74
CA ASP A 62 5.29 -10.30 12.74
C ASP A 62 4.03 -9.98 13.55
N GLU A 63 4.28 -9.30 14.66
CA GLU A 63 3.31 -8.78 15.59
C GLU A 63 2.35 -7.87 14.81
N ASP A 64 1.06 -8.18 14.87
CA ASP A 64 -0.11 -7.32 14.63
C ASP A 64 0.23 -5.93 14.05
N THR A 65 0.54 -5.88 12.75
CA THR A 65 0.79 -4.62 12.04
C THR A 65 -0.54 -3.94 11.79
N LYS A 66 -1.21 -3.47 12.85
CA LYS A 66 -2.34 -2.56 12.72
C LYS A 66 -1.84 -1.37 11.89
N PRO A 67 -2.47 -1.08 10.74
CA PRO A 67 -1.97 -0.09 9.82
C PRO A 67 -1.83 1.25 10.54
N LYS A 68 -0.59 1.73 10.61
CA LYS A 68 -0.27 2.95 11.35
C LYS A 68 -0.89 4.13 10.61
N PRO A 69 -1.71 4.96 11.27
CA PRO A 69 -2.32 6.12 10.62
C PRO A 69 -1.21 7.05 10.11
N MET A 70 -1.29 7.40 8.82
CA MET A 70 -0.35 8.34 8.23
C MET A 70 -0.59 9.72 8.84
N ALA A 71 0.47 10.36 9.34
CA ALA A 71 0.34 11.65 10.04
C ALA A 71 0.12 12.81 9.06
N CYS A 72 0.82 12.81 7.93
CA CYS A 72 0.68 13.82 6.89
C CYS A 72 0.85 13.19 5.50
N ILE A 73 0.16 13.75 4.52
CA ILE A 73 0.27 13.41 3.10
C ILE A 73 0.73 14.63 2.30
N ASP A 74 1.39 14.39 1.19
CA ASP A 74 1.77 15.45 0.25
C ASP A 74 0.56 15.84 -0.61
N ALA A 75 0.16 17.11 -0.54
CA ALA A 75 -0.99 17.60 -1.28
C ALA A 75 -0.72 17.66 -2.79
N GLN A 76 0.53 17.71 -3.22
CA GLN A 76 0.92 17.69 -4.64
C GLN A 76 0.71 16.32 -5.28
N ASN A 77 0.65 15.26 -4.49
CA ASN A 77 0.39 13.90 -4.99
C ASN A 77 -1.10 13.58 -5.08
N ILE A 78 -2.00 14.51 -4.74
CA ILE A 78 -3.45 14.29 -4.81
C ILE A 78 -3.93 14.65 -6.22
N ALA A 79 -4.34 13.64 -6.97
CA ALA A 79 -4.88 13.81 -8.32
C ALA A 79 -6.34 14.27 -8.28
N GLU A 80 -7.13 13.60 -7.44
CA GLU A 80 -8.57 13.79 -7.33
C GLU A 80 -9.03 13.39 -5.91
N TYR A 81 -10.20 13.89 -5.50
CA TYR A 81 -10.87 13.43 -4.30
C TYR A 81 -12.29 12.95 -4.63
N LYS A 82 -12.77 11.98 -3.86
CA LYS A 82 -14.13 11.46 -3.93
C LYS A 82 -14.71 11.39 -2.53
N VAL A 83 -15.77 12.13 -2.30
CA VAL A 83 -16.51 12.06 -1.04
C VAL A 83 -17.27 10.73 -0.97
N VAL A 84 -16.97 9.91 0.02
CA VAL A 84 -17.62 8.61 0.25
C VAL A 84 -18.80 8.80 1.21
N SER A 85 -18.59 9.51 2.31
CA SER A 85 -19.61 9.83 3.32
C SER A 85 -19.33 11.20 3.95
N ASP A 86 -20.16 11.61 4.91
CA ASP A 86 -19.98 12.85 5.66
C ASP A 86 -18.79 12.81 6.65
N GLU A 87 -18.09 11.69 6.74
CA GLU A 87 -16.93 11.47 7.61
C GLU A 87 -15.71 10.92 6.86
N LEU A 88 -15.89 10.47 5.62
CA LEU A 88 -14.88 9.75 4.87
C LEU A 88 -14.76 10.30 3.45
N ILE A 89 -13.53 10.68 3.10
CA ILE A 89 -13.16 11.15 1.76
C ILE A 89 -12.06 10.24 1.24
N ARG A 90 -12.23 9.73 0.03
CA ARG A 90 -11.19 8.99 -0.69
C ARG A 90 -10.35 9.97 -1.49
N LEU A 91 -9.06 9.97 -1.26
CA LEU A 91 -8.07 10.73 -2.01
C LEU A 91 -7.42 9.78 -3.02
N ILE A 92 -7.54 10.13 -4.29
CA ILE A 92 -6.93 9.41 -5.40
C ILE A 92 -5.56 10.05 -5.60
N MET A 93 -4.52 9.25 -5.41
CA MET A 93 -3.14 9.74 -5.47
C MET A 93 -2.58 9.55 -6.88
N ASP A 94 -1.84 10.53 -7.40
CA ASP A 94 -1.12 10.41 -8.68
C ASP A 94 -0.08 9.28 -8.64
N LYS A 95 0.51 9.06 -7.46
CA LYS A 95 1.55 8.08 -7.21
C LYS A 95 1.24 7.32 -5.93
N GLY A 96 1.20 6.00 -6.01
CA GLY A 96 1.00 5.11 -4.85
C GLY A 96 -0.45 4.67 -4.66
N PRO A 97 -0.78 4.06 -3.52
CA PRO A 97 -2.15 3.65 -3.21
C PRO A 97 -3.03 4.85 -2.89
N ASP A 98 -4.32 4.73 -3.21
CA ASP A 98 -5.33 5.67 -2.75
C ASP A 98 -5.36 5.73 -1.21
N VAL A 99 -5.74 6.89 -0.68
CA VAL A 99 -5.75 7.15 0.75
C VAL A 99 -7.15 7.55 1.19
N PHE A 100 -7.64 6.98 2.28
CA PHE A 100 -8.85 7.45 2.93
C PHE A 100 -8.51 8.49 3.99
N MET A 101 -9.16 9.65 3.89
CA MET A 101 -9.12 10.73 4.85
C MET A 101 -10.39 10.67 5.70
N ARG A 102 -10.22 10.40 6.99
CA ARG A 102 -11.31 10.36 7.96
C ARG A 102 -11.39 11.66 8.73
N LEU A 103 -12.60 12.16 8.93
CA LEU A 103 -12.88 13.38 9.67
C LEU A 103 -13.14 13.07 11.14
N LYS A 104 -12.80 14.02 12.01
CA LYS A 104 -12.98 13.90 13.46
C LYS A 104 -14.44 13.95 13.87
N ARG A 105 -15.25 14.67 13.10
CA ARG A 105 -16.66 14.90 13.36
C ARG A 105 -17.46 14.66 12.10
N HIS A 106 -18.71 14.31 12.29
CA HIS A 106 -19.70 14.24 11.23
C HIS A 106 -19.91 15.64 10.62
N CYS A 107 -19.70 15.76 9.32
CA CYS A 107 -19.82 17.03 8.59
C CYS A 107 -21.04 16.98 7.66
N PRO A 108 -22.25 17.25 8.19
CA PRO A 108 -23.46 17.21 7.39
C PRO A 108 -23.31 18.22 6.25
N GLN A 109 -23.64 17.80 5.02
CA GLN A 109 -23.49 18.51 3.74
C GLN A 109 -22.26 18.16 2.90
N LEU A 110 -21.27 17.47 3.47
CA LEU A 110 -20.11 17.03 2.71
C LEU A 110 -20.52 16.03 1.62
N HIS A 111 -21.30 15.00 1.97
CA HIS A 111 -21.79 14.00 1.03
C HIS A 111 -22.83 14.55 0.06
N PHE A 112 -23.67 15.49 0.51
CA PHE A 112 -24.69 16.12 -0.33
C PHE A 112 -24.08 16.96 -1.46
N HIS A 113 -23.09 17.80 -1.14
CA HIS A 113 -22.45 18.66 -2.15
C HIS A 113 -21.29 18.00 -2.89
N LYS A 114 -20.73 16.90 -2.36
CA LYS A 114 -19.56 16.20 -2.92
C LYS A 114 -18.37 17.13 -3.18
N TYR A 115 -18.26 18.19 -2.39
CA TYR A 115 -17.27 19.25 -2.55
C TYR A 115 -16.53 19.45 -1.25
N VAL A 116 -15.21 19.49 -1.35
CA VAL A 116 -14.30 19.82 -0.27
C VAL A 116 -13.23 20.78 -0.80
N SER A 117 -12.89 21.77 0.02
CA SER A 117 -11.72 22.63 -0.17
C SER A 117 -10.75 22.43 0.98
N TYR A 118 -9.46 22.50 0.72
CA TYR A 118 -8.42 22.39 1.73
C TYR A 118 -7.26 23.32 1.39
N THR A 119 -6.60 23.81 2.43
CA THR A 119 -5.44 24.70 2.29
C THR A 119 -4.23 23.98 2.86
N PRO A 120 -3.33 23.44 2.02
CA PRO A 120 -2.17 22.71 2.50
C PRO A 120 -1.17 23.66 3.17
N VAL A 121 -0.64 23.24 4.33
CA VAL A 121 0.41 23.97 5.04
C VAL A 121 1.75 23.36 4.65
N ASN A 122 2.66 24.16 4.09
CA ASN A 122 3.94 23.69 3.55
C ASN A 122 3.79 22.58 2.48
N GLY A 123 2.75 22.66 1.65
CA GLY A 123 2.46 21.67 0.59
C GLY A 123 1.97 20.31 1.11
N ARG A 124 1.68 20.18 2.41
CA ARG A 124 1.24 18.94 3.02
C ARG A 124 -0.12 19.13 3.69
N LEU A 125 -0.87 18.03 3.78
CA LEU A 125 -2.07 17.92 4.61
C LEU A 125 -1.78 16.98 5.77
N CYS A 126 -1.91 17.49 6.98
CA CYS A 126 -1.61 16.80 8.22
C CYS A 126 -2.88 16.50 9.01
N ALA A 127 -3.02 15.24 9.42
CA ALA A 127 -4.09 14.77 10.28
C ALA A 127 -4.03 15.53 11.61
N ARG A 128 -5.20 15.87 12.16
CA ARG A 128 -5.41 16.59 13.43
C ARG A 128 -4.91 18.04 13.45
N PHE A 129 -4.15 18.49 12.46
CA PHE A 129 -3.64 19.85 12.38
C PHE A 129 -4.42 20.68 11.36
N ASP A 130 -4.72 20.11 10.20
CA ASP A 130 -5.39 20.82 9.12
C ASP A 130 -6.90 20.59 9.15
N ASP A 131 -7.61 21.62 8.69
CA ASP A 131 -9.05 21.62 8.51
C ASP A 131 -9.38 21.61 7.02
N ILE A 132 -10.45 20.89 6.67
CA ILE A 132 -11.09 21.00 5.36
C ILE A 132 -12.34 21.86 5.48
N PHE A 133 -12.75 22.47 4.38
CA PHE A 133 -13.94 23.30 4.31
C PHE A 133 -14.96 22.69 3.35
N THR A 134 -16.18 22.54 3.83
CA THR A 134 -17.32 22.18 2.99
C THR A 134 -17.76 23.39 2.16
N ARG A 135 -18.67 23.17 1.20
CA ARG A 135 -19.27 24.27 0.42
C ARG A 135 -19.99 25.31 1.28
N SER A 136 -20.49 24.92 2.46
CA SER A 136 -21.09 25.85 3.43
C SER A 136 -20.08 26.65 4.25
N GLY A 137 -18.78 26.40 4.06
CA GLY A 137 -17.71 27.07 4.80
C GLY A 137 -17.51 26.51 6.21
N THR A 138 -18.11 25.38 6.56
CA THR A 138 -17.93 24.77 7.88
C THR A 138 -16.57 24.08 7.94
N PRO A 139 -15.71 24.42 8.92
CA PRO A 139 -14.42 23.76 9.09
C PRO A 139 -14.59 22.37 9.71
N CYS A 140 -14.01 21.38 9.06
CA CYS A 140 -14.02 19.99 9.45
C CYS A 140 -12.59 19.50 9.67
N ARG A 141 -12.30 19.12 10.91
CA ARG A 141 -10.97 18.66 11.31
C ARG A 141 -10.70 17.26 10.77
N ILE A 142 -9.54 17.07 10.16
CA ILE A 142 -9.06 15.74 9.74
C ILE A 142 -8.65 14.95 10.99
N GLU A 143 -9.09 13.71 11.13
CA GLU A 143 -8.71 12.83 12.24
C GLU A 143 -7.51 11.97 11.88
N SER A 144 -7.56 11.29 10.74
CA SER A 144 -6.54 10.32 10.33
C SER A 144 -6.56 10.06 8.83
N PHE A 145 -5.42 9.56 8.34
CA PHE A 145 -5.29 9.00 7.01
C PHE A 145 -5.01 7.49 7.10
N SER A 146 -5.74 6.68 6.34
CA SER A 146 -5.52 5.23 6.19
C SER A 146 -5.30 4.90 4.71
N SER A 147 -4.48 3.90 4.39
CA SER A 147 -4.34 3.50 3.00
C SER A 147 -5.56 2.69 2.57
N ALA A 148 -5.97 2.79 1.31
CA ALA A 148 -7.10 2.03 0.80
C ALA A 148 -6.85 0.51 0.80
N GLN A 149 -5.60 0.07 0.96
CA GLN A 149 -5.24 -1.34 1.05
C GLN A 149 -5.45 -1.90 2.47
N ASP A 150 -5.50 -1.02 3.46
CA ASP A 150 -5.61 -1.37 4.88
C ASP A 150 -7.07 -1.56 5.33
N GLU A 151 -8.01 -0.82 4.72
CA GLU A 151 -9.43 -0.86 5.08
C GLU A 151 -10.15 -2.14 4.58
N ASP A 152 -9.59 -2.86 3.59
CA ASP A 152 -10.15 -4.12 3.07
C ASP A 152 -9.97 -5.30 4.05
N VAL A 153 -9.05 -5.18 5.02
CA VAL A 153 -8.74 -6.27 5.96
C VAL A 153 -9.69 -6.28 7.17
N THR A 154 -10.47 -5.22 7.41
CA THR A 154 -11.32 -5.09 8.61
C THR A 154 -12.82 -5.34 8.33
N THR A 155 -13.17 -5.92 7.17
CA THR A 155 -14.56 -6.31 6.87
C THR A 155 -14.70 -7.84 6.83
N ASN A 156 -14.67 -8.47 8.00
CA ASN A 156 -15.33 -9.76 8.21
C ASN A 156 -16.03 -9.73 9.59
N PRO A 157 -17.24 -10.31 9.68
CA PRO A 157 -18.36 -9.87 10.52
C PRO A 157 -18.18 -10.04 12.03
#